data_AF-A0A384INX7-F1
#
_entry.id   AF-A0A384INX7-F1
#
_cell.length_a   1.000
_cell.length_b   1.000
_cell.length_c   1.000
_cell.angle_alpha   90.00
_cell.angle_beta   90.00
_cell.angle_gamma   90.00
#
_symmetry.space_group_name_H-M   'P 1'
#
loop_
_entity.id
_entity.type
_entity.pdbx_description
1 polymer ?
#
loop_
_entity_poly.entity_id
_entity_poly.type
_entity_poly.pdbx_seq_one_letter_code
_entity_poly.pdbx_strand_id
1 'polypeptide(L)' 'MIREPAQVTIDASDRVQIPLGILAEAGLDTGSAVLAYSDGDGRIVLRRLTDAIDDLLHGEQL' A
#
# COMPACT_ATOMS: atom_id res chain seq x y z
N MET A 1 2.10 -4.92 18.76
CA MET A 1 2.37 -6.07 17.89
C MET A 1 3.54 -5.68 17.01
N ILE A 2 4.62 -6.46 16.99
CA ILE A 2 5.76 -6.19 16.09
C ILE A 2 5.31 -6.68 14.71
N ARG A 3 5.20 -5.77 13.75
CA ARG A 3 4.90 -6.11 12.35
C ARG A 3 6.18 -6.66 11.75
N GLU A 4 6.19 -7.92 11.34
CA GLU A 4 7.37 -8.52 10.73
C GLU A 4 7.42 -8.16 9.24
N PRO A 5 8.49 -7.51 8.76
CA PRO A 5 8.66 -7.26 7.34
C PRO A 5 8.84 -8.59 6.60
N ALA A 6 8.14 -8.75 5.47
CA ALA A 6 8.37 -9.86 4.57
C ALA A 6 9.34 -9.44 3.46
N GLN A 7 10.35 -10.26 3.20
CA GLN A 7 11.17 -10.09 2.01
C GLN A 7 10.37 -10.56 0.78
N VAL A 8 10.25 -9.67 -0.19
CA VAL A 8 9.57 -9.92 -1.47
C VAL A 8 10.48 -9.45 -2.60
N THR A 9 10.27 -9.98 -3.81
CA THR A 9 11.03 -9.61 -5.00
C THR A 9 10.08 -8.99 -6.02
N ILE A 10 10.51 -7.90 -6.66
CA ILE A 10 9.85 -7.37 -7.85
C ILE A 10 10.22 -8.31 -9.01
N ASP A 11 9.22 -8.97 -9.58
CA ASP A 11 9.44 -9.93 -10.66
C ASP A 11 9.73 -9.24 -12.00
N ALA A 12 10.03 -10.03 -13.02
CA ALA A 12 10.33 -9.54 -14.37
C ALA A 12 9.14 -8.87 -15.09
N SER A 13 7.95 -8.90 -14.50
CA SER A 13 6.75 -8.20 -14.98
C SER A 13 6.45 -6.93 -14.18
N ASP A 14 7.43 -6.44 -13.41
CA ASP A 14 7.31 -5.27 -12.53
C ASP A 14 6.22 -5.44 -11.44
N ARG A 15 5.99 -6.68 -10.99
CA ARG A 15 4.99 -7.00 -9.96
C ARG A 15 5.65 -7.44 -8.67
N VAL A 16 5.01 -7.11 -7.56
CA VAL A 16 5.34 -7.63 -6.23
C VAL A 16 4.12 -8.31 -5.64
N GLN A 17 4.33 -9.48 -5.03
CA GLN A 17 3.27 -10.18 -4.29
C GLN A 17 3.41 -9.83 -2.81
N ILE A 18 2.39 -9.17 -2.26
CA ILE A 18 2.34 -8.81 -0.85
C ILE A 18 1.63 -9.95 -0.10
N PRO A 19 2.25 -10.53 0.95
CA PRO A 19 1.60 -11.54 1.78
C PRO A 19 0.27 -11.06 2.36
N LEU A 20 -0.72 -11.95 2.41
CA LEU A 20 -2.07 -11.64 2.91
C LEU A 20 -2.04 -11.07 4.35
N GLY A 21 -1.13 -11.52 5.20
CA GLY A 21 -0.97 -10.98 6.55
C GLY A 21 -0.63 -9.50 6.56
N ILE A 22 0.27 -9.06 5.68
CA ILE A 22 0.66 -7.64 5.56
C ILE A 22 -0.51 -6.81 4.99
N LEU A 23 -1.24 -7.35 4.01
CA LEU A 23 -2.45 -6.69 3.49
C LEU A 23 -3.49 -6.49 4.59
N ALA A 24 -3.76 -7.54 5.38
CA ALA A 24 -4.71 -7.48 6.49
C ALA A 24 -4.31 -6.45 7.56
N GLU A 25 -3.01 -6.38 7.91
CA GLU A 25 -2.50 -5.38 8.86
C GLU A 25 -2.62 -3.94 8.32
N ALA A 26 -2.51 -3.75 7.01
CA ALA A 26 -2.70 -2.47 6.35
C ALA A 26 -4.20 -2.13 6.10
N GLY A 27 -5.11 -3.05 6.41
CA GLY A 27 -6.54 -2.90 6.11
C GLY A 27 -6.82 -2.85 4.61
N LEU A 28 -6.03 -3.58 3.82
CA LEU A 28 -6.18 -3.73 2.37
C LEU A 28 -6.71 -5.13 2.04
N ASP A 29 -7.63 -5.21 1.08
CA ASP A 29 -8.18 -6.48 0.59
C ASP A 29 -7.64 -6.82 -0.80
N THR A 30 -7.56 -8.13 -1.07
CA THR A 30 -7.23 -8.63 -2.41
C THR A 30 -8.26 -8.15 -3.42
N GLY A 31 -7.80 -7.54 -4.52
CA GLY A 31 -8.65 -7.04 -5.60
C GLY A 31 -9.21 -5.63 -5.38
N SER A 32 -8.99 -5.03 -4.20
CA SER A 32 -9.37 -3.63 -3.95
C SER A 32 -8.48 -2.65 -4.71
N ALA A 33 -9.06 -1.53 -5.14
CA ALA A 33 -8.31 -0.45 -5.77
C ALA A 33 -7.48 0.30 -4.71
N VAL A 34 -6.21 0.52 -5.03
CA VAL A 34 -5.25 1.24 -4.18
C VAL A 34 -4.55 2.34 -4.97
N LEU A 35 -4.13 3.39 -4.26
CA LEU A 35 -3.15 4.35 -4.76
C LEU A 35 -1.75 3.84 -4.42
N ALA A 36 -0.86 3.92 -5.40
CA ALA A 36 0.56 3.64 -5.26
C ALA A 36 1.36 4.90 -5.58
N TYR A 37 2.23 5.31 -4.66
CA TYR A 37 3.13 6.44 -4.88
C TYR A 37 4.45 6.23 -4.15
N SER A 38 5.47 7.00 -4.52
CA SER A 38 6.73 7.05 -3.78
C SER A 38 6.72 8.28 -2.87
N ASP A 39 6.96 8.08 -1.57
CA ASP A 39 7.08 9.15 -0.58
C ASP A 39 8.52 9.66 -0.42
N GLY A 40 9.46 9.11 -1.20
CA GLY A 40 10.89 9.41 -1.13
C GLY A 40 11.72 8.24 -0.58
N ASP A 41 13.04 8.41 -0.54
CA ASP A 41 13.98 7.48 0.12
C ASP A 41 13.88 5.99 -0.30
N GLY A 42 13.44 5.72 -1.54
CA GLY A 42 13.28 4.36 -2.06
C GLY A 42 12.10 3.60 -1.46
N ARG A 43 11.12 4.30 -0.87
CA ARG A 43 9.90 3.71 -0.33
C ARG A 43 8.71 3.92 -1.27
N ILE A 44 7.87 2.90 -1.30
CA ILE A 44 6.57 2.90 -1.99
C ILE A 44 5.49 2.76 -0.93
N VAL A 45 4.48 3.61 -1.02
CA VAL A 45 3.29 3.59 -0.18
C VAL A 45 2.12 3.05 -1.01
N LEU A 46 1.40 2.09 -0.44
CA LEU A 46 0.10 1.65 -0.94
C LEU A 46 -0.98 2.10 0.03
N ARG A 47 -1.98 2.81 -0.48
CA ARG A 47 -3.07 3.39 0.30
C ARG A 47 -4.42 3.00 -0.30
N ARG A 48 -5.43 2.76 0.56
CA ARG A 48 -6.82 2.59 0.10
C ARG A 48 -7.26 3.80 -0.72
N LEU A 49 -7.81 3.55 -1.90
CA LEU A 49 -8.28 4.63 -2.76
C LEU A 49 -9.37 5.47 -2.08
N THR A 50 -10.26 4.83 -1.32
CA THR A 50 -11.34 5.51 -0.58
C THR A 50 -10.80 6.52 0.43
N ASP A 51 -9.77 6.16 1.18
CA ASP A 51 -9.18 7.02 2.20
C ASP A 51 -8.50 8.23 1.57
N ALA A 52 -7.81 8.03 0.44
CA ALA A 52 -7.17 9.12 -0.27
C ALA A 52 -8.20 10.09 -0.88
N ILE A 53 -9.32 9.57 -1.38
CA ILE A 53 -10.44 10.40 -1.85
C ILE A 53 -11.03 11.19 -0.67
N ASP A 54 -11.25 10.53 0.47
CA ASP A 54 -11.80 11.16 1.67
C ASP A 54 -10.90 12.31 2.15
N ASP A 55 -9.59 12.07 2.26
CA ASP A 55 -8.60 13.09 2.60
C ASP A 55 -8.66 14.28 1.64
N LEU A 56 -8.69 14.03 0.32
CA LEU A 56 -8.76 15.07 -0.68
C LEU A 56 -10.03 15.93 -0.52
N LEU A 57 -11.17 15.30 -0.22
CA LEU A 57 -12.44 15.99 0.00
C LEU A 57 -12.44 16.80 1.30
N HIS A 58 -11.68 16.38 2.30
CA HIS A 58 -11.55 17.07 3.58
C HIS A 58 -10.36 18.06 3.64
N GLY A 59 -9.55 18.14 2.58
CA GLY A 59 -8.40 19.05 2.49
C GLY A 59 -7.15 18.56 3.22
N GLU A 60 -7.07 17.26 3.54
CA GLU A 60 -5.91 16.61 4.13
C GLU A 60 -4.83 16.31 3.08
N GLN A 61 -3.58 16.13 3.52
CA GLN A 61 -2.45 15.85 2.62
C GLN A 61 -2.42 14.36 2.20
N LEU A 62 -2.19 14.10 0.91
CA LEU A 62 -2.15 12.76 0.29
C LEU A 62 -0.87 11.97 0.58
#